data_AF-A0A7W1QBW1-F1
#
_entry.id   AF-A0A7W1QBW1-F1
#
_cell.length_a   1.000
_cell.length_b   1.000
_cell.length_c   1.000
_cell.angle_alpha   90.00
_cell.angle_beta   90.00
_cell.angle_gamma   90.00
#
_symmetry.space_group_name_H-M   'P 1'
#
loop_
_entity.id
_entity.type
_entity.pdbx_description
1 polymer ?
#
loop_
_entity_poly.entity_id
_entity_poly.type
_entity_poly.pdbx_seq_one_letter_code
_entity_poly.pdbx_strand_id
1 'polypeptide(L)'
;VIAAIPSAENMPGGAAQKPGDVIKHYGGKTSEVLNTDAEGRLILADALALLAEKKPSCIVDTATLTGACMIALGTDITGAMGNDDALVEEIVQAGRSTGDWIWPLPLHKEYRRLIDSNIADIKNIGDRWGGAITAAWFLAEFVGDVPWVHLDIAGPAYSEKGNDLGPKGATGVPVRALVRFVLDRAA
;
A
#
# COMPACT_ATOMS: atom_id res chain seq x y z
N VAL A 1 5.34 5.88 -18.19
CA VAL A 1 5.28 5.20 -16.89
C VAL A 1 6.55 5.49 -16.12
N ILE A 2 6.45 5.86 -14.85
CA ILE A 2 7.60 6.04 -13.94
C ILE A 2 7.38 5.06 -12.79
N ALA A 3 8.44 4.36 -12.37
CA ALA A 3 8.39 3.42 -11.26
C ALA A 3 9.43 3.80 -10.20
N ALA A 4 9.08 3.60 -8.93
CA ALA A 4 9.98 3.74 -7.79
C ALA A 4 9.87 2.46 -6.95
N ILE A 5 11.01 1.90 -6.55
CA ILE A 5 11.09 0.71 -5.70
C ILE A 5 12.03 1.07 -4.54
N PRO A 6 11.52 1.62 -3.43
CA PRO A 6 12.34 1.77 -2.24
C PRO A 6 12.72 0.37 -1.72
N SER A 7 14.00 0.14 -1.42
CA SER A 7 14.50 -1.18 -1.04
C SER A 7 15.48 -1.07 0.12
N ALA A 8 15.20 -1.80 1.19
CA ALA A 8 16.05 -1.94 2.37
C ALA A 8 15.66 -3.21 3.12
N GLU A 9 16.54 -3.69 4.00
CA GLU A 9 16.18 -4.71 4.99
C GLU A 9 15.65 -4.03 6.26
N ASN A 10 14.72 -4.69 6.96
CA ASN A 10 14.27 -4.29 8.29
C ASN A 10 14.91 -5.19 9.35
N MET A 11 15.99 -4.72 9.99
CA MET A 11 16.81 -5.54 10.88
C MET A 11 17.00 -4.88 12.26
N PRO A 12 17.00 -5.66 13.36
CA PRO A 12 17.37 -5.15 14.66
C PRO A 12 18.88 -4.87 14.73
N GLY A 13 19.27 -3.88 15.52
CA GLY A 13 20.67 -3.51 15.71
C GLY A 13 20.82 -2.29 16.63
N GLY A 14 22.05 -1.99 17.05
CA GLY A 14 22.32 -0.86 17.95
C GLY A 14 21.98 0.52 17.36
N ALA A 15 21.88 0.60 16.02
CA ALA A 15 21.48 1.80 15.28
C ALA A 15 20.08 1.66 14.63
N ALA A 16 19.32 0.63 14.99
CA ALA A 16 17.98 0.44 14.44
C ALA A 16 17.00 1.53 14.91
N GLN A 17 15.93 1.69 14.13
CA GLN A 17 14.79 2.51 14.51
C GLN A 17 14.19 2.00 15.83
N LYS A 18 13.73 2.92 16.68
CA LYS A 18 13.17 2.61 18.01
C LYS A 18 11.70 3.04 18.06
N PRO A 19 10.84 2.29 18.75
CA PRO A 19 9.52 2.79 19.14
C PRO A 19 9.64 4.13 19.87
N GLY A 20 8.86 5.12 19.45
CA GLY A 20 8.89 6.50 19.91
C GLY A 20 9.75 7.45 19.05
N ASP A 21 10.54 6.94 18.10
CA ASP A 21 11.29 7.81 17.18
C ASP A 21 10.32 8.61 16.30
N VAL A 22 10.59 9.91 16.12
CA VAL A 22 9.90 10.75 15.14
C VAL A 22 10.82 10.93 13.94
N ILE A 23 10.37 10.47 12.77
CA ILE A 23 11.10 10.62 11.52
C ILE A 23 10.47 11.70 10.64
N LYS A 24 11.29 12.34 9.82
CA LYS A 24 10.86 13.34 8.84
C LYS A 24 10.97 12.75 7.44
N HIS A 25 9.84 12.67 6.75
CA HIS A 25 9.72 12.19 5.38
C HIS A 25 10.08 13.27 4.36
N TYR A 26 10.26 12.85 3.11
CA TYR A 26 10.28 13.72 1.95
C TYR A 26 9.02 14.60 1.91
N GLY A 27 9.18 15.87 1.50
CA GLY A 27 8.12 16.89 1.62
C GLY A 27 7.93 17.46 3.03
N GLY A 28 8.60 16.90 4.04
CA GLY A 28 8.74 17.48 5.37
C GLY A 28 7.72 17.06 6.42
N LYS A 29 6.73 16.25 6.05
CA LYS A 29 5.79 15.61 6.99
C LYS A 29 6.53 14.70 7.95
N THR A 30 6.06 14.60 9.19
CA THR A 30 6.67 13.79 10.25
C THR A 30 5.80 12.61 10.64
N SER A 31 6.42 11.48 10.99
CA SER A 31 5.70 10.34 11.58
C SER A 31 6.36 9.83 12.85
N GLU A 32 5.53 9.61 13.88
CA GLU A 32 5.89 8.87 15.08
C GLU A 32 5.89 7.36 14.77
N VAL A 33 7.01 6.70 15.03
CA VAL A 33 7.17 5.26 14.84
C VAL A 33 6.87 4.56 16.14
N LEU A 34 5.70 3.92 16.24
CA LEU A 34 5.30 3.17 17.44
C LEU A 34 5.51 1.66 17.29
N ASN A 35 5.60 1.16 16.06
CA ASN A 35 5.95 -0.23 15.77
C ASN A 35 6.89 -0.28 14.56
N THR A 36 8.10 -0.83 14.75
CA THR A 36 9.12 -0.92 13.70
C THR A 36 8.84 -2.01 12.67
N ASP A 37 7.85 -2.89 12.92
CA ASP A 37 7.33 -3.89 11.97
C ASP A 37 6.21 -3.33 11.07
N ALA A 38 5.93 -2.03 11.22
CA ALA A 38 5.09 -1.27 10.30
C ALA A 38 5.98 -0.35 9.44
N GLU A 39 7.09 -0.88 8.92
CA GLU A 39 8.11 -0.18 8.16
C GLU A 39 7.77 -0.01 6.68
N GLY A 40 7.02 -0.97 6.09
CA GLY A 40 6.70 -0.94 4.66
C GLY A 40 6.04 0.37 4.24
N ARG A 41 5.15 0.89 5.08
CA ARG A 41 4.50 2.20 4.84
C ARG A 41 5.45 3.39 5.00
N LEU A 42 6.50 3.27 5.81
CA LEU A 42 7.49 4.33 6.00
C LEU A 42 8.35 4.50 4.75
N ILE A 43 8.82 3.40 4.15
CA ILE A 43 9.61 3.48 2.91
C ILE A 43 8.75 3.89 1.70
N LEU A 44 7.47 3.49 1.69
CA LEU A 44 6.52 3.88 0.65
C LEU A 44 6.14 5.35 0.73
N ALA A 45 6.05 5.93 1.93
CA ALA A 45 5.74 7.35 2.11
C ALA A 45 6.66 8.27 1.30
N ASP A 46 7.98 8.06 1.40
CA ASP A 46 8.96 8.84 0.66
C ASP A 46 8.87 8.61 -0.87
N ALA A 47 8.66 7.36 -1.29
CA ALA A 47 8.50 7.02 -2.70
C ALA A 47 7.23 7.65 -3.30
N LEU A 48 6.11 7.60 -2.57
CA LEU A 48 4.84 8.21 -2.96
C LEU A 48 4.96 9.73 -3.04
N ALA A 49 5.57 10.38 -2.04
CA ALA A 49 5.79 11.81 -2.03
C ALA A 49 6.66 12.26 -3.22
N LEU A 50 7.73 11.53 -3.51
CA LEU A 50 8.59 11.78 -4.66
C LEU A 50 7.85 11.61 -6.00
N LEU A 51 7.00 10.59 -6.12
CA LEU A 51 6.20 10.37 -7.33
C LEU A 51 5.11 11.44 -7.49
N ALA A 52 4.46 11.86 -6.40
CA ALA A 52 3.42 12.89 -6.40
C ALA A 52 3.96 14.25 -6.88
N GLU A 53 5.21 14.61 -6.53
CA GLU A 53 5.86 15.83 -7.01
C GLU A 53 5.97 15.89 -8.54
N LYS A 54 6.04 14.73 -9.20
CA LYS A 54 6.08 14.63 -10.67
C LYS A 54 4.73 14.90 -11.33
N LYS A 55 3.67 15.11 -10.55
CA LYS A 55 2.29 15.38 -11.01
C LYS A 55 1.81 14.36 -12.05
N PRO A 56 1.88 13.04 -11.76
CA PRO A 56 1.39 12.03 -12.69
C PRO A 56 -0.14 12.09 -12.79
N SER A 57 -0.70 11.50 -13.85
CA SER A 57 -2.16 11.37 -14.01
C SER A 57 -2.81 10.50 -12.93
N CYS A 58 -2.05 9.54 -12.38
CA CYS A 58 -2.42 8.72 -11.24
C CYS A 58 -1.19 8.04 -10.64
N ILE A 59 -1.31 7.54 -9.41
CA ILE A 59 -0.34 6.66 -8.75
C ILE A 59 -1.03 5.35 -8.41
N VAL A 60 -0.38 4.23 -8.71
CA VAL A 60 -0.77 2.90 -8.22
C VAL A 60 0.44 2.34 -7.50
N ASP A 61 0.28 2.02 -6.20
CA ASP A 61 1.32 1.35 -5.43
C ASP A 61 0.88 -0.04 -5.01
N THR A 62 1.87 -0.92 -4.78
CA THR A 62 1.63 -2.30 -4.38
C THR A 62 2.56 -2.65 -3.23
N ALA A 63 2.04 -3.30 -2.19
CA ALA A 63 2.89 -3.80 -1.11
C ALA A 63 2.26 -4.99 -0.40
N THR A 64 3.11 -5.89 0.11
CA THR A 64 2.71 -6.91 1.09
C THR A 64 2.58 -6.25 2.46
N LEU A 65 1.59 -5.36 2.62
CA LEU A 65 1.65 -4.32 3.64
C LEU A 65 1.08 -4.75 4.97
N THR A 66 -0.04 -5.50 4.98
CA THR A 66 -0.70 -5.84 6.24
C THR A 66 -1.20 -7.27 6.32
N GLY A 67 -0.92 -7.92 7.46
CA GLY A 67 -1.64 -9.15 7.83
C GLY A 67 -3.14 -8.91 8.03
N ALA A 68 -3.57 -7.68 8.33
CA ALA A 68 -4.98 -7.33 8.46
C ALA A 68 -5.76 -7.52 7.15
N CYS A 69 -5.15 -7.21 5.99
CA CYS A 69 -5.77 -7.47 4.69
C CYS A 69 -5.94 -8.97 4.45
N MET A 70 -4.95 -9.79 4.84
CA MET A 70 -5.05 -11.25 4.75
C MET A 70 -6.17 -11.81 5.64
N ILE A 71 -6.33 -11.29 6.86
CA ILE A 71 -7.43 -11.69 7.75
C ILE A 71 -8.80 -11.35 7.13
N ALA A 72 -8.90 -10.23 6.43
CA ALA A 72 -10.16 -9.78 5.83
C ALA A 72 -10.52 -10.53 4.52
N LEU A 73 -9.54 -10.71 3.64
CA LEU A 73 -9.75 -11.15 2.25
C LEU A 73 -9.13 -12.51 1.92
N GLY A 74 -8.40 -13.12 2.85
CA GLY A 74 -7.69 -14.39 2.65
C GLY A 74 -6.37 -14.23 1.90
N THR A 75 -5.91 -15.32 1.28
CA THR A 75 -4.61 -15.41 0.61
C THR A 75 -4.68 -15.27 -0.90
N ASP A 76 -5.87 -15.11 -1.48
CA ASP A 76 -6.05 -15.17 -2.95
C ASP A 76 -6.48 -13.83 -3.55
N ILE A 77 -6.90 -12.87 -2.72
CA ILE A 77 -7.52 -11.61 -3.16
C ILE A 77 -6.67 -10.43 -2.67
N THR A 78 -6.37 -9.51 -3.58
CA THR A 78 -5.71 -8.22 -3.29
C THR A 78 -6.72 -7.23 -2.71
N GLY A 79 -6.36 -6.49 -1.66
CA GLY A 79 -7.17 -5.37 -1.17
C GLY A 79 -6.84 -4.08 -1.90
N ALA A 80 -7.84 -3.37 -2.44
CA ALA A 80 -7.66 -2.06 -3.06
C ALA A 80 -8.28 -0.94 -2.22
N MET A 81 -7.52 0.12 -1.93
CA MET A 81 -8.01 1.35 -1.29
C MET A 81 -7.50 2.55 -2.07
N GLY A 82 -8.34 3.55 -2.32
CA GLY A 82 -7.94 4.72 -3.09
C GLY A 82 -8.75 5.96 -2.77
N ASN A 83 -8.26 7.11 -3.24
CA ASN A 83 -8.92 8.41 -3.12
C ASN A 83 -9.76 8.78 -4.36
N ASP A 84 -9.76 7.93 -5.38
CA ASP A 84 -10.49 8.11 -6.64
C ASP A 84 -11.23 6.80 -6.98
N ASP A 85 -12.56 6.83 -6.84
CA ASP A 85 -13.42 5.64 -7.04
C ASP A 85 -13.37 5.12 -8.49
N ALA A 86 -13.18 6.01 -9.48
CA ALA A 86 -13.10 5.61 -10.88
C ALA A 86 -11.80 4.85 -11.15
N LEU A 87 -10.68 5.34 -10.62
CA LEU A 87 -9.38 4.66 -10.71
C LEU A 87 -9.41 3.30 -10.00
N VAL A 88 -10.05 3.21 -8.82
CA VAL A 88 -10.23 1.92 -8.12
C VAL A 88 -11.01 0.94 -9.01
N GLU A 89 -12.13 1.38 -9.59
CA GLU A 89 -12.95 0.51 -10.44
C GLU A 89 -12.20 0.04 -11.70
N GLU A 90 -11.43 0.92 -12.35
CA GLU A 90 -10.60 0.55 -13.51
C GLU A 90 -9.61 -0.58 -13.17
N ILE A 91 -8.94 -0.49 -12.01
CA ILE A 91 -7.97 -1.50 -11.56
C ILE A 91 -8.69 -2.80 -11.17
N VAL A 92 -9.84 -2.72 -10.51
CA VAL A 92 -10.68 -3.89 -10.18
C VAL A 92 -11.11 -4.61 -11.45
N GLN A 93 -11.53 -3.90 -12.49
CA GLN A 93 -11.90 -4.49 -13.78
C GLN A 93 -10.71 -5.13 -14.49
N ALA A 94 -9.54 -4.48 -14.45
CA ALA A 94 -8.30 -5.08 -14.95
C ALA A 94 -7.97 -6.39 -14.23
N GLY A 95 -8.13 -6.44 -12.89
CA GLY A 95 -8.00 -7.65 -12.09
C GLY A 95 -8.98 -8.76 -12.50
N ARG A 96 -10.27 -8.43 -12.65
CA ARG A 96 -11.30 -9.37 -13.09
C ARG A 96 -11.00 -9.99 -14.45
N SER A 97 -10.52 -9.20 -15.41
CA SER A 97 -10.23 -9.67 -16.76
C SER A 97 -8.97 -10.55 -16.86
N THR A 98 -8.07 -10.45 -15.88
CA THR A 98 -6.77 -11.16 -15.88
C THR A 98 -6.72 -12.32 -14.90
N GLY A 99 -7.63 -12.38 -13.94
CA GLY A 99 -7.64 -13.35 -12.85
C GLY A 99 -6.71 -12.99 -11.68
N ASP A 100 -6.13 -11.79 -11.68
CA ASP A 100 -5.53 -11.20 -10.47
C ASP A 100 -6.66 -10.53 -9.69
N TRP A 101 -7.37 -11.30 -8.86
CA TRP A 101 -8.58 -10.82 -8.16
C TRP A 101 -8.26 -9.69 -7.18
N ILE A 102 -9.01 -8.59 -7.29
CA ILE A 102 -8.88 -7.39 -6.47
C ILE A 102 -10.25 -7.04 -5.90
N TRP A 103 -10.30 -6.72 -4.61
CA TRP A 103 -11.52 -6.31 -3.92
C TRP A 103 -11.37 -4.94 -3.27
N PRO A 104 -12.29 -3.99 -3.51
CA PRO A 104 -12.21 -2.67 -2.90
C PRO A 104 -12.53 -2.74 -1.40
N LEU A 105 -11.67 -2.13 -0.59
CA LEU A 105 -11.86 -1.84 0.83
C LEU A 105 -12.11 -0.33 1.00
N PRO A 106 -12.87 0.07 2.04
CA PRO A 106 -13.26 1.47 2.19
C PRO A 106 -12.10 2.37 2.61
N LEU A 107 -12.05 3.59 2.09
CA LEU A 107 -11.16 4.66 2.55
C LEU A 107 -11.98 5.84 3.09
N HIS A 108 -12.90 5.59 4.02
CA HIS A 108 -13.70 6.66 4.62
C HIS A 108 -12.84 7.59 5.49
N LYS A 109 -13.07 8.91 5.38
CA LYS A 109 -12.33 9.95 6.12
C LYS A 109 -12.27 9.75 7.63
N GLU A 110 -13.28 9.11 8.22
CA GLU A 110 -13.36 8.88 9.67
C GLU A 110 -12.28 7.94 10.21
N TYR A 111 -11.63 7.14 9.35
CA TYR A 111 -10.51 6.30 9.73
C TYR A 111 -9.19 7.08 9.84
N ARG A 112 -9.09 8.27 9.22
CA ARG A 112 -7.86 9.08 9.23
C ARG A 112 -7.42 9.47 10.64
N ARG A 113 -8.37 9.78 11.53
CA ARG A 113 -8.06 10.14 12.93
C ARG A 113 -7.38 9.00 13.71
N LEU A 114 -7.51 7.75 13.25
CA LEU A 114 -6.93 6.59 13.94
C LEU A 114 -5.40 6.57 13.88
N ILE A 115 -4.80 7.35 12.99
CA ILE A 115 -3.36 7.53 12.85
C ILE A 115 -2.88 8.91 13.33
N ASP A 116 -3.68 9.64 14.11
CA ASP A 116 -3.23 10.89 14.75
C ASP A 116 -2.14 10.61 15.79
N SER A 117 -1.13 11.48 15.82
CA SER A 117 -0.05 11.49 16.82
C SER A 117 -0.11 12.74 17.68
N ASN A 118 0.39 12.64 18.91
CA ASN A 118 0.52 13.77 19.83
C ASN A 118 1.85 14.53 19.66
N ILE A 119 2.83 13.95 18.95
CA ILE A 119 4.20 14.46 18.86
C ILE A 119 4.73 14.56 17.42
N ALA A 120 3.97 14.11 16.44
CA ALA A 120 4.26 14.18 15.00
C ALA A 120 2.96 14.46 14.22
N ASP A 121 3.04 14.63 12.90
CA ASP A 121 1.84 14.86 12.07
C ASP A 121 0.93 13.62 12.01
N ILE A 122 1.53 12.43 11.99
CA ILE A 122 0.85 11.12 12.04
C ILE A 122 1.67 10.10 12.83
N LYS A 123 1.07 8.99 13.23
CA LYS A 123 1.78 7.79 13.74
C LYS A 123 1.71 6.65 12.74
N ASN A 124 2.72 5.78 12.74
CA ASN A 124 2.82 4.71 11.74
C ASN A 124 1.91 3.50 11.98
N ILE A 125 1.09 3.50 13.03
CA ILE A 125 0.12 2.45 13.31
C ILE A 125 -1.24 3.04 13.70
N GLY A 126 -2.30 2.34 13.33
CA GLY A 126 -3.64 2.53 13.90
C GLY A 126 -3.89 1.58 15.07
N ASP A 127 -5.17 1.45 15.44
CA ASP A 127 -5.63 0.39 16.34
C ASP A 127 -5.61 -0.98 15.62
N ARG A 128 -5.82 -2.07 16.36
CA ARG A 128 -5.91 -3.44 15.84
C ARG A 128 -7.03 -3.60 14.79
N TRP A 129 -8.09 -2.82 14.90
CA TRP A 129 -9.26 -2.88 14.01
C TRP A 129 -9.07 -1.99 12.79
N GLY A 130 -9.25 -2.55 11.60
CA GLY A 130 -9.08 -1.81 10.35
C GLY A 130 -7.61 -1.56 9.97
N GLY A 131 -6.70 -2.46 10.35
CA GLY A 131 -5.25 -2.32 10.10
C GLY A 131 -4.90 -2.00 8.64
N ALA A 132 -5.53 -2.68 7.67
CA ALA A 132 -5.34 -2.42 6.24
C ALA A 132 -5.76 -0.98 5.86
N ILE A 133 -6.92 -0.53 6.36
CA ILE A 133 -7.47 0.80 6.08
C ILE A 133 -6.61 1.91 6.71
N THR A 134 -6.14 1.71 7.95
CA THR A 134 -5.24 2.69 8.59
C THR A 134 -3.86 2.74 7.95
N ALA A 135 -3.37 1.62 7.41
CA ALA A 135 -2.15 1.60 6.61
C ALA A 135 -2.32 2.36 5.30
N ALA A 136 -3.43 2.16 4.59
CA ALA A 136 -3.76 2.94 3.40
C ALA A 136 -3.91 4.44 3.72
N TRP A 137 -4.57 4.81 4.83
CA TRP A 137 -4.62 6.21 5.26
C TRP A 137 -3.24 6.80 5.56
N PHE A 138 -2.31 6.01 6.11
CA PHE A 138 -0.94 6.48 6.27
C PHE A 138 -0.30 6.81 4.92
N LEU A 139 -0.48 5.96 3.91
CA LEU A 139 0.04 6.20 2.56
C LEU A 139 -0.63 7.40 1.85
N ALA A 140 -1.94 7.55 2.03
CA ALA A 140 -2.73 8.64 1.44
C ALA A 140 -2.22 10.03 1.84
N GLU A 141 -1.58 10.14 3.01
CA GLU A 141 -0.98 11.39 3.50
C GLU A 141 0.19 11.90 2.65
N PHE A 142 0.73 11.07 1.76
CA PHE A 142 1.94 11.35 0.96
C PHE A 142 1.65 11.49 -0.54
N VAL A 143 0.41 11.32 -1.00
CA VAL A 143 0.05 11.42 -2.42
C VAL A 143 -0.56 12.77 -2.82
N GLY A 144 -0.92 13.61 -1.84
CA GLY A 144 -1.58 14.89 -2.09
C GLY A 144 -2.91 14.72 -2.82
N ASP A 145 -3.16 15.55 -3.83
CA ASP A 145 -4.39 15.53 -4.63
C ASP A 145 -4.30 14.59 -5.86
N VAL A 146 -3.22 13.81 -5.98
CA VAL A 146 -3.05 12.90 -7.12
C VAL A 146 -4.01 11.70 -7.00
N PRO A 147 -4.76 11.33 -8.06
CA PRO A 147 -5.58 10.12 -8.06
C PRO A 147 -4.72 8.90 -7.75
N TRP A 148 -5.10 8.14 -6.74
CA TRP A 148 -4.24 7.14 -6.13
C TRP A 148 -5.01 5.89 -5.69
N VAL A 149 -4.39 4.73 -5.91
CA VAL A 149 -4.83 3.43 -5.41
C VAL A 149 -3.65 2.65 -4.82
N HIS A 150 -3.83 2.20 -3.59
CA HIS A 150 -2.99 1.21 -2.93
C HIS A 150 -3.54 -0.19 -3.14
N LEU A 151 -2.65 -1.11 -3.52
CA LEU A 151 -2.91 -2.54 -3.61
C LEU A 151 -2.16 -3.28 -2.49
N ASP A 152 -2.89 -3.71 -1.46
CA ASP A 152 -2.35 -4.59 -0.41
C ASP A 152 -2.39 -6.04 -0.92
N ILE A 153 -1.21 -6.53 -1.31
CA ILE A 153 -0.99 -7.85 -1.91
C ILE A 153 -0.44 -8.85 -0.88
N ALA A 154 -0.50 -8.55 0.42
CA ALA A 154 0.06 -9.42 1.48
C ALA A 154 -0.46 -10.87 1.40
N GLY A 155 -1.72 -11.06 1.02
CA GLY A 155 -2.31 -12.37 0.77
C GLY A 155 -1.73 -13.04 -0.46
N PRO A 156 -2.01 -12.52 -1.66
CA PRO A 156 -1.74 -13.24 -2.91
C PRO A 156 -0.28 -13.21 -3.37
N ALA A 157 0.61 -12.39 -2.82
CA ALA A 157 1.99 -12.28 -3.30
C ALA A 157 2.80 -13.59 -3.19
N TYR A 158 2.49 -14.43 -2.19
CA TYR A 158 3.19 -15.69 -1.95
C TYR A 158 2.21 -16.81 -1.60
N SER A 159 2.22 -17.88 -2.39
CA SER A 159 1.34 -19.03 -2.20
C SER A 159 2.08 -20.18 -1.51
N GLU A 160 1.51 -20.67 -0.41
CA GLU A 160 1.99 -21.88 0.29
C GLU A 160 1.63 -23.18 -0.44
N LYS A 161 0.83 -23.09 -1.52
CA LYS A 161 0.37 -24.22 -2.35
C LYS A 161 0.68 -23.95 -3.82
N GLY A 162 0.80 -25.01 -4.62
CA GLY A 162 0.77 -24.86 -6.08
C GLY A 162 -0.63 -24.47 -6.55
N ASN A 163 -0.70 -23.72 -7.65
CA ASN A 163 -1.94 -23.37 -8.34
C ASN A 163 -1.73 -23.49 -9.86
N ASP A 164 -2.75 -23.13 -10.64
CA ASP A 164 -2.72 -23.23 -12.11
C ASP A 164 -1.62 -22.36 -12.75
N LEU A 165 -1.10 -21.35 -12.03
CA LEU A 165 -0.08 -20.43 -12.53
C LEU A 165 1.34 -20.87 -12.14
N GLY A 166 1.52 -21.78 -11.18
CA GLY A 166 2.85 -22.20 -10.78
C GLY A 166 2.92 -23.04 -9.51
N PRO A 167 4.15 -23.47 -9.15
CA PRO A 167 4.41 -24.18 -7.90
C PRO A 167 4.20 -23.27 -6.68
N LYS A 168 4.28 -23.86 -5.48
CA LYS A 168 4.40 -23.13 -4.23
C LYS A 168 5.52 -22.07 -4.35
N GLY A 169 5.24 -20.83 -3.95
CA GLY A 169 6.20 -19.74 -4.02
C GLY A 169 5.58 -18.38 -4.36
N ALA A 170 6.42 -17.46 -4.84
CA ALA A 170 5.99 -16.14 -5.31
C ALA A 170 5.05 -16.27 -6.52
N THR A 171 3.94 -15.53 -6.50
CA THR A 171 2.89 -15.64 -7.52
C THR A 171 3.01 -14.60 -8.63
N GLY A 172 3.68 -13.47 -8.36
CA GLY A 172 3.76 -12.33 -9.26
C GLY A 172 2.50 -11.45 -9.28
N VAL A 173 1.53 -11.66 -8.39
CA VAL A 173 0.39 -10.73 -8.24
C VAL A 173 0.89 -9.35 -7.78
N PRO A 174 0.41 -8.22 -8.36
CA PRO A 174 -0.71 -8.08 -9.29
C PRO A 174 -0.25 -7.71 -10.73
N VAL A 175 0.85 -8.31 -11.21
CA VAL A 175 1.48 -7.89 -12.49
C VAL A 175 0.52 -7.95 -13.67
N ARG A 176 -0.34 -8.98 -13.78
CA ARG A 176 -1.26 -9.09 -14.92
C ARG A 176 -2.30 -7.99 -14.89
N ALA A 177 -2.88 -7.71 -13.72
CA ALA A 177 -3.81 -6.60 -13.53
C ALA A 177 -3.17 -5.25 -13.91
N LEU A 178 -1.95 -4.97 -13.43
CA LEU A 178 -1.26 -3.70 -13.72
C LEU A 178 -0.94 -3.55 -15.21
N VAL A 179 -0.47 -4.61 -15.86
CA VAL A 179 -0.21 -4.61 -17.32
C VAL A 179 -1.51 -4.33 -18.07
N ARG A 180 -2.61 -5.00 -17.70
CA ARG A 180 -3.91 -4.81 -18.33
C ARG A 180 -4.43 -3.38 -18.16
N PHE A 181 -4.36 -2.83 -16.94
CA PHE A 181 -4.75 -1.45 -16.63
C PHE A 181 -4.02 -0.43 -17.52
N VAL A 182 -2.70 -0.59 -17.68
CA VAL A 182 -1.92 0.31 -18.54
C VAL A 182 -2.30 0.17 -20.02
N LEU A 183 -2.56 -1.06 -20.49
CA LEU A 183 -3.00 -1.30 -21.86
C LEU A 183 -4.38 -0.70 -22.15
N ASP A 184 -5.33 -0.83 -21.22
CA ASP A 184 -6.68 -0.29 -21.35
C ASP A 184 -6.68 1.26 -21.40
N ARG A 185 -5.75 1.92 -20.70
CA ARG A 185 -5.57 3.38 -20.77
C ARG A 185 -4.81 3.88 -21.99
N ALA A 186 -4.09 3.00 -22.68
CA ALA A 186 -3.32 3.36 -23.87
C ALA A 186 -4.11 3.20 -25.17
N ALA A 187 -5.24 2.47 -25.13
CA ALA A 187 -6.14 2.25 -26.26
C ALA A 187 -7.04 3.47 -26.53
#